data_AF-A0A975YCK9-F1
#
_entry.id   AF-A0A975YCK9-F1
#
_cell.length_a   1.000
_cell.length_b   1.000
_cell.length_c   1.000
_cell.angle_alpha   90.00
_cell.angle_beta   90.00
_cell.angle_gamma   90.00
#
_symmetry.space_group_name_H-M   'P 1'
#
loop_
_entity.id
_entity.type
_entity.pdbx_description
1 polymer ?
#
loop_
_entity_poly.entity_id
_entity_poly.type
_entity_poly.pdbx_seq_one_letter_code
_entity_poly.pdbx_strand_id
1 'polypeptide(L)'
;MAGTRTAPEPGSLFERWDERGLAVACLIAVCGSLAAALFGLSPAWQMPFLFTAVYAILRALVPLTRSHRELAGLSAEVASLRRDFDRVNTSRIEHYPDAASFYQALTDHLVHRGPRHLDTWYMRIETPDAFSESTAAFADYFRVVLDWARAGGSVRRLFCSGSGSSRGYADWITRHRNNTRDLHRYSVREVTWPIKADLMSMAIMDTTAVFLAFTVGDRVQGMRIEDSEAASYFKAYFDRHWENARDVPRTP
;
A
#
# COMPACT_ATOMS: atom_id res chain seq x y z
N MET A 1 18.67 -39.08 -49.20
CA MET A 1 18.56 -37.99 -50.19
C MET A 1 18.74 -36.67 -49.45
N ALA A 2 19.72 -35.87 -49.89
CA ALA A 2 19.99 -34.44 -49.69
C ALA A 2 19.55 -33.78 -48.36
N GLY A 3 20.40 -33.23 -47.48
CA GLY A 3 21.77 -32.77 -47.61
C GLY A 3 21.89 -31.32 -48.12
N THR A 4 21.15 -30.38 -47.56
CA THR A 4 21.28 -28.94 -47.89
C THR A 4 22.31 -28.28 -46.97
N ARG A 5 23.54 -28.15 -47.48
CA ARG A 5 24.56 -27.21 -46.97
C ARG A 5 24.00 -25.79 -47.09
N THR A 6 23.78 -25.12 -45.96
CA THR A 6 23.64 -23.66 -45.94
C THR A 6 25.01 -23.06 -46.26
N ALA A 7 25.10 -22.37 -47.39
CA ALA A 7 26.25 -21.56 -47.74
C ALA A 7 26.42 -20.44 -46.71
N PRO A 8 27.65 -20.06 -46.31
CA PRO A 8 27.86 -18.89 -45.48
C PRO A 8 27.48 -17.66 -46.32
N GLU A 9 26.54 -16.85 -45.81
CA GLU A 9 26.25 -15.55 -46.42
C GLU A 9 27.55 -14.72 -46.47
N PRO A 10 27.83 -14.03 -47.59
CA PRO A 10 28.96 -13.13 -47.68
C PRO A 10 28.63 -11.88 -46.86
N GLY A 11 28.82 -11.96 -45.54
CA GLY A 11 28.97 -10.77 -44.71
C GLY A 11 30.07 -9.93 -45.34
N SER A 12 29.71 -8.72 -45.79
CA SER A 12 30.62 -7.85 -46.53
C SER A 12 31.93 -7.71 -45.74
N LEU A 13 33.07 -7.71 -46.42
CA LEU A 13 34.40 -7.49 -45.81
C LEU A 13 34.47 -6.24 -44.90
N PHE A 14 33.49 -5.33 -45.03
CA PHE A 14 33.34 -4.10 -44.27
C PHE A 14 32.63 -4.25 -42.90
N GLU A 15 31.85 -5.32 -42.68
CA GLU A 15 31.12 -5.54 -41.41
C GLU A 15 32.00 -6.09 -40.28
N ARG A 16 33.15 -6.69 -40.59
CA ARG A 16 34.10 -7.25 -39.59
C ARG A 16 35.15 -6.27 -39.07
N TRP A 17 34.89 -4.97 -39.14
CA TRP A 17 35.81 -3.97 -38.59
C TRP A 17 35.50 -3.74 -37.11
N ASP A 18 36.36 -4.29 -36.25
CA ASP A 18 36.34 -4.13 -34.79
C ASP A 18 36.78 -2.71 -34.37
N GLU A 19 36.55 -2.32 -33.11
CA GLU A 19 36.85 -0.97 -32.57
C GLU A 19 38.29 -0.50 -32.87
N ARG A 20 39.23 -1.46 -32.87
CA ARG A 20 40.64 -1.24 -33.22
C ARG A 20 40.85 -0.84 -34.68
N GLY A 21 40.08 -1.39 -35.61
CA GLY A 21 40.15 -1.03 -37.04
C GLY A 21 39.63 0.39 -37.29
N LEU A 22 38.64 0.81 -36.51
CA LEU A 22 38.07 2.15 -36.57
C LEU A 22 39.02 3.21 -36.00
N ALA A 23 39.70 2.89 -34.90
CA ALA A 23 40.77 3.74 -34.34
C ALA A 23 41.94 3.93 -35.32
N VAL A 24 42.37 2.85 -35.99
CA VAL A 24 43.42 2.92 -37.02
C VAL A 24 42.97 3.76 -38.22
N ALA A 25 41.72 3.63 -38.67
CA ALA A 25 41.16 4.45 -39.75
C ALA A 25 41.10 5.95 -39.39
N CYS A 26 40.70 6.29 -38.16
CA CYS A 26 40.76 7.66 -37.65
C CYS A 26 42.18 8.21 -37.62
N LEU A 27 43.13 7.40 -37.15
CA LEU A 27 44.53 7.82 -37.03
C LEU A 27 45.16 8.06 -38.41
N ILE A 28 44.85 7.20 -39.39
CA ILE A 28 45.23 7.39 -40.80
C ILE A 28 44.58 8.66 -41.38
N ALA A 29 43.30 8.92 -41.07
CA ALA A 29 42.61 10.11 -41.57
C ALA A 29 43.19 11.42 -41.01
N VAL A 30 43.52 11.45 -39.72
CA VAL A 30 44.11 12.62 -39.05
C VAL A 30 45.55 12.84 -39.52
N CYS A 31 46.38 11.78 -39.54
CA CYS A 31 47.76 11.89 -40.01
C CYS A 31 47.85 12.23 -41.51
N GLY A 32 46.96 11.66 -42.33
CA GLY A 32 46.88 11.95 -43.77
C GLY A 32 46.44 13.37 -44.07
N SER A 33 45.45 13.89 -43.32
CA SER A 33 45.01 15.28 -43.42
C SER A 33 46.11 16.27 -43.00
N LEU A 34 46.83 15.98 -41.91
CA LEU A 34 47.94 16.81 -41.43
C LEU A 34 49.10 16.85 -42.44
N ALA A 35 49.47 15.70 -43.02
CA ALA A 35 50.48 15.64 -44.07
C ALA A 35 50.04 16.41 -45.33
N ALA A 36 48.78 16.25 -45.77
CA ALA A 36 48.26 16.97 -46.92
C ALA A 36 48.28 18.51 -46.72
N ALA A 37 48.02 18.99 -45.50
CA ALA A 37 48.12 20.39 -45.15
C ALA A 37 49.57 20.91 -45.14
N LEU A 38 50.51 20.14 -44.59
CA LEU A 38 51.93 20.52 -44.53
C LEU A 38 52.60 20.57 -45.91
N PHE A 39 52.17 19.73 -46.86
CA PHE A 39 52.72 19.70 -48.22
C PHE A 39 51.93 20.54 -49.24
N GLY A 40 50.93 21.33 -48.79
CA GLY A 40 50.18 22.24 -49.66
C GLY A 40 49.37 21.54 -50.76
N LEU A 41 48.95 20.30 -50.52
CA LEU A 41 48.21 19.49 -51.50
C LEU A 41 46.82 20.10 -51.76
N SER A 42 46.33 19.96 -53.00
CA SER A 42 45.06 20.57 -53.42
C SER A 42 43.88 20.05 -52.58
N PRO A 43 42.84 20.88 -52.33
CA PRO A 43 41.69 20.51 -51.49
C PRO A 43 40.98 19.21 -51.91
N ALA A 44 41.08 18.83 -53.19
CA ALA A 44 40.55 17.57 -53.71
C ALA A 44 41.13 16.33 -53.00
N TRP A 45 42.39 16.39 -52.56
CA TRP A 45 43.05 15.29 -51.84
C TRP A 45 42.70 15.25 -50.35
N GLN A 46 42.08 16.29 -49.81
CA GLN A 46 41.65 16.34 -48.40
C GLN A 46 40.25 15.72 -48.20
N MET A 47 39.42 15.70 -49.26
CA MET A 47 38.05 15.21 -49.22
C MET A 47 37.93 13.75 -48.74
N PRO A 48 38.74 12.77 -49.21
CA PRO A 48 38.64 11.38 -48.74
C PRO A 48 38.89 11.22 -47.24
N PHE A 49 39.79 12.03 -46.68
CA PHE A 49 40.10 12.01 -45.24
C PHE A 49 38.96 12.60 -44.42
N LEU A 50 38.36 13.71 -44.89
CA LEU A 50 37.19 14.31 -44.26
C LEU A 50 36.01 13.33 -44.22
N PHE A 51 35.72 12.66 -45.35
CA PHE A 51 34.66 11.66 -45.42
C PHE A 51 34.93 10.46 -44.51
N THR A 52 36.18 10.01 -44.41
CA THR A 52 36.56 8.91 -43.51
C THR A 52 36.39 9.30 -42.04
N ALA A 53 36.79 10.51 -41.66
CA ALA A 53 36.62 11.02 -40.30
C ALA A 53 35.14 11.15 -39.93
N VAL A 54 34.31 11.73 -40.82
CA VAL A 54 32.85 11.82 -40.62
C VAL A 54 32.22 10.44 -40.51
N TYR A 55 32.61 9.49 -41.37
CA TYR A 55 32.12 8.11 -41.32
C TYR A 55 32.48 7.42 -40.00
N ALA A 56 33.71 7.61 -39.50
CA ALA A 56 34.14 7.04 -38.24
C ALA A 56 33.39 7.64 -37.04
N ILE A 57 33.15 8.96 -37.04
CA ILE A 57 32.32 9.63 -36.03
C ILE A 57 30.89 9.09 -36.05
N LEU A 58 30.27 8.99 -37.23
CA LEU A 58 28.92 8.45 -37.37
C LEU A 58 28.83 7.01 -36.85
N ARG A 59 29.84 6.18 -37.14
CA ARG A 59 29.88 4.79 -36.66
C ARG A 59 30.15 4.69 -35.16
N ALA A 60 30.91 5.61 -34.58
CA ALA A 60 31.11 5.71 -33.12
C ALA A 60 29.86 6.21 -32.37
N LEU A 61 28.92 6.88 -33.06
CA LEU A 61 27.63 7.31 -32.51
C LEU A 61 26.56 6.19 -32.54
N VAL A 62 26.75 5.11 -33.32
CA VAL A 62 25.83 3.96 -33.38
C VAL A 62 25.75 3.18 -32.05
N PRO A 63 26.84 2.98 -31.28
CA PRO A 63 26.76 2.41 -29.93
C PRO A 63 25.87 3.20 -28.96
N LEU A 64 25.79 4.53 -29.07
CA LEU A 64 24.95 5.35 -28.20
C LEU A 64 23.44 5.08 -28.40
N THR A 65 23.04 4.69 -29.61
CA THR A 65 21.66 4.27 -29.87
C THR A 65 21.33 2.88 -29.30
N ARG A 66 22.33 2.02 -29.05
CA ARG A 66 22.15 0.79 -28.25
C ARG A 66 22.00 1.09 -26.76
N SER A 67 22.77 2.04 -26.23
CA SER A 67 22.66 2.51 -24.83
C SER A 67 21.25 3.02 -24.48
N HIS A 68 20.56 3.66 -25.43
CA HIS A 68 19.16 4.06 -25.25
C HIS A 68 18.19 2.88 -25.08
N ARG A 69 18.44 1.72 -25.71
CA ARG A 69 17.60 0.53 -25.54
C ARG A 69 17.83 -0.14 -24.20
N GLU A 70 19.06 -0.15 -23.71
CA GLU A 70 19.39 -0.66 -22.38
C GLU A 70 18.78 0.23 -21.28
N LEU A 71 18.84 1.55 -21.44
CA LEU A 71 18.16 2.50 -20.54
C LEU A 71 16.63 2.37 -20.58
N ALA A 72 16.04 2.13 -21.76
CA ALA A 72 14.61 1.86 -21.89
C ALA A 72 14.22 0.53 -21.23
N GLY A 73 15.07 -0.51 -21.35
CA GLY A 73 14.88 -1.80 -20.67
C GLY A 73 14.90 -1.66 -19.16
N LEU A 74 15.90 -0.94 -18.61
CA LEU A 74 15.99 -0.66 -17.17
C LEU A 74 14.80 0.16 -16.66
N SER A 75 14.33 1.14 -17.43
CA SER A 75 13.14 1.91 -17.07
C SER A 75 11.88 1.03 -17.01
N ALA A 76 11.73 0.10 -17.96
CA ALA A 76 10.61 -0.84 -17.98
C ALA A 76 10.67 -1.83 -16.80
N GLU A 77 11.87 -2.27 -16.42
CA GLU A 77 12.10 -3.19 -15.30
C GLU A 77 11.85 -2.50 -13.93
N VAL A 78 12.29 -1.24 -13.77
CA VAL A 78 11.94 -0.43 -12.61
C VAL A 78 10.43 -0.20 -12.54
N ALA A 79 9.77 0.03 -13.68
CA ALA A 79 8.32 0.19 -13.74
C ALA A 79 7.55 -1.12 -13.46
N SER A 80 8.11 -2.29 -13.78
CA SER A 80 7.51 -3.58 -13.36
C SER A 80 7.72 -3.84 -11.88
N LEU A 81 8.94 -3.61 -11.34
CA LEU A 81 9.21 -3.75 -9.91
C LEU A 81 8.34 -2.84 -9.06
N ARG A 82 8.11 -1.59 -9.50
CA ARG A 82 7.18 -0.68 -8.85
C ARG A 82 5.74 -1.20 -8.88
N ARG A 83 5.28 -1.73 -10.02
CA ARG A 83 3.94 -2.32 -10.13
C ARG A 83 3.79 -3.57 -9.26
N ASP A 84 4.81 -4.40 -9.18
CA ASP A 84 4.80 -5.59 -8.33
C ASP A 84 4.85 -5.20 -6.84
N PHE A 85 5.61 -4.17 -6.48
CA PHE A 85 5.60 -3.58 -5.15
C PHE A 85 4.22 -3.00 -4.81
N ASP A 86 3.61 -2.22 -5.70
CA ASP A 86 2.25 -1.66 -5.51
C ASP A 86 1.18 -2.78 -5.46
N ARG A 87 1.41 -3.91 -6.14
CA ARG A 87 0.53 -5.10 -6.11
C ARG A 87 0.68 -5.92 -4.82
N VAL A 88 1.85 -5.90 -4.21
CA VAL A 88 2.13 -6.59 -2.93
C VAL A 88 1.81 -5.68 -1.74
N ASN A 89 1.95 -4.37 -1.90
CA ASN A 89 1.77 -3.35 -0.87
C ASN A 89 0.47 -2.57 -1.13
N THR A 90 -0.66 -3.29 -1.15
CA THR A 90 -1.99 -2.73 -1.40
C THR A 90 -2.65 -2.23 -0.11
N SER A 91 -1.92 -1.52 0.75
CA SER A 91 -2.54 -0.90 1.93
C SER A 91 -3.49 0.19 1.45
N ARG A 92 -4.78 -0.13 1.29
CA ARG A 92 -5.77 0.87 0.92
C ARG A 92 -6.22 1.60 2.18
N ILE A 93 -5.71 2.81 2.35
CA ILE A 93 -6.12 3.72 3.41
C ILE A 93 -7.19 4.67 2.85
N GLU A 94 -8.35 4.71 3.51
CA GLU A 94 -9.45 5.60 3.17
C GLU A 94 -9.78 6.46 4.39
N HIS A 95 -9.95 7.77 4.19
CA HIS A 95 -10.23 8.73 5.27
C HIS A 95 -11.69 9.19 5.21
N TYR A 96 -12.30 9.32 6.37
CA TYR A 96 -13.68 9.75 6.55
C TYR A 96 -13.72 11.04 7.38
N PRO A 97 -14.17 12.17 6.80
CA PRO A 97 -14.08 13.47 7.43
C PRO A 97 -15.11 13.69 8.54
N ASP A 98 -16.13 12.84 8.63
CA ASP A 98 -17.24 12.97 9.57
C ASP A 98 -17.73 11.60 10.07
N ALA A 99 -18.53 11.64 11.15
CA ALA A 99 -19.10 10.44 11.76
C ALA A 99 -20.00 9.64 10.82
N ALA A 100 -20.78 10.33 9.98
CA ALA A 100 -21.78 9.70 9.13
C ALA A 100 -21.12 8.82 8.07
N SER A 101 -20.19 9.40 7.31
CA SER A 101 -19.40 8.68 6.30
C SER A 101 -18.57 7.55 6.91
N PHE A 102 -17.98 7.76 8.09
CA PHE A 102 -17.21 6.73 8.79
C PHE A 102 -18.06 5.53 9.20
N TYR A 103 -19.14 5.76 9.96
CA TYR A 103 -19.96 4.67 10.48
C TYR A 103 -20.74 3.97 9.36
N GLN A 104 -21.15 4.71 8.32
CA GLN A 104 -21.74 4.10 7.12
C GLN A 104 -20.76 3.15 6.44
N ALA A 105 -19.52 3.58 6.19
CA ALA A 105 -18.51 2.72 5.57
C ALA A 105 -18.18 1.49 6.42
N LEU A 106 -18.17 1.64 7.75
CA LEU A 106 -17.97 0.54 8.68
C LEU A 106 -19.13 -0.47 8.62
N THR A 107 -20.39 0.00 8.67
CA THR A 107 -21.56 -0.87 8.54
C THR A 107 -21.63 -1.55 7.17
N ASP A 108 -21.32 -0.82 6.10
CA ASP A 108 -21.32 -1.36 4.75
C ASP A 108 -20.26 -2.45 4.61
N HIS A 109 -19.07 -2.27 5.16
CA HIS A 109 -18.04 -3.30 5.15
C HIS A 109 -18.48 -4.52 5.96
N LEU A 110 -19.05 -4.34 7.15
CA LEU A 110 -19.54 -5.44 8.00
C LEU A 110 -20.65 -6.26 7.30
N VAL A 111 -21.60 -5.60 6.63
CA VAL A 111 -22.75 -6.27 6.02
C VAL A 111 -22.40 -6.87 4.66
N HIS A 112 -21.69 -6.14 3.79
CA HIS A 112 -21.46 -6.57 2.41
C HIS A 112 -20.23 -7.45 2.22
N ARG A 113 -19.17 -7.26 3.02
CA ARG A 113 -18.00 -8.15 2.98
C ARG A 113 -18.22 -9.41 3.82
N GLY A 114 -19.13 -9.34 4.78
CA GLY A 114 -19.55 -10.48 5.61
C GLY A 114 -18.38 -11.17 6.31
N PRO A 115 -17.56 -10.45 7.11
CA PRO A 115 -16.55 -11.10 7.94
C PRO A 115 -17.22 -12.09 8.91
N ARG A 116 -16.44 -12.91 9.58
CA ARG A 116 -16.88 -13.87 10.60
C ARG A 116 -16.74 -13.31 12.02
N HIS A 117 -15.74 -12.46 12.22
CA HIS A 117 -15.34 -11.93 13.52
C HIS A 117 -15.15 -10.41 13.48
N LEU A 118 -15.70 -9.76 14.50
CA LEU A 118 -15.54 -8.34 14.79
C LEU A 118 -14.92 -8.17 16.17
N ASP A 119 -13.69 -7.68 16.20
CA ASP A 119 -13.00 -7.26 17.41
C ASP A 119 -13.11 -5.74 17.51
N THR A 120 -13.85 -5.22 18.49
CA THR A 120 -14.09 -3.78 18.60
C THR A 120 -13.85 -3.30 20.01
N TRP A 121 -13.30 -2.10 20.14
CA TRP A 121 -13.15 -1.44 21.42
C TRP A 121 -13.73 -0.02 21.37
N TYR A 122 -14.48 0.32 22.39
CA TYR A 122 -15.14 1.61 22.53
C TYR A 122 -14.41 2.37 23.64
N MET A 123 -13.59 3.34 23.23
CA MET A 123 -12.65 4.04 24.09
C MET A 123 -13.12 5.49 24.31
N ARG A 124 -14.26 5.65 24.98
CA ARG A 124 -14.83 6.97 25.31
C ARG A 124 -15.19 7.08 26.78
N ILE A 125 -15.21 8.32 27.26
CA ILE A 125 -15.64 8.68 28.61
C ILE A 125 -17.14 8.46 28.81
N GLU A 126 -17.93 8.77 27.79
CA GLU A 126 -19.39 8.66 27.80
C GLU A 126 -19.87 7.28 27.35
N THR A 127 -21.02 6.82 27.86
CA THR A 127 -21.59 5.52 27.47
C THR A 127 -22.01 5.54 25.99
N PRO A 128 -22.08 4.37 25.32
CA PRO A 128 -22.61 4.30 23.97
C PRO A 128 -24.00 4.92 23.79
N ASP A 129 -24.90 4.80 24.76
CA ASP A 129 -26.22 5.44 24.70
C ASP A 129 -26.10 6.97 24.69
N ALA A 130 -25.29 7.54 25.58
CA ALA A 130 -25.07 8.98 25.64
C ALA A 130 -24.40 9.51 24.36
N PHE A 131 -23.43 8.78 23.82
CA PHE A 131 -22.81 9.16 22.55
C PHE A 131 -23.79 9.05 21.37
N SER A 132 -24.72 8.10 21.42
CA SER A 132 -25.76 7.94 20.40
C SER A 132 -26.73 9.12 20.34
N GLU A 133 -26.92 9.85 21.45
CA GLU A 133 -27.76 11.05 21.49
C GLU A 133 -27.17 12.19 20.64
N SER A 134 -25.83 12.31 20.59
CA SER A 134 -25.14 13.33 19.80
C SER A 134 -24.74 12.86 18.40
N THR A 135 -24.66 11.54 18.17
CA THR A 135 -24.19 10.95 16.92
C THR A 135 -25.11 9.83 16.43
N ALA A 136 -26.13 10.18 15.65
CA ALA A 136 -27.11 9.22 15.12
C ALA A 136 -26.47 8.06 14.31
N ALA A 137 -25.42 8.36 13.52
CA ALA A 137 -24.72 7.34 12.73
C ALA A 137 -24.03 6.27 13.62
N PHE A 138 -23.61 6.63 14.83
CA PHE A 138 -23.08 5.67 15.80
C PHE A 138 -24.20 4.78 16.36
N ALA A 139 -25.38 5.34 16.63
CA ALA A 139 -26.54 4.58 17.08
C ALA A 139 -26.91 3.50 16.05
N ASP A 140 -26.92 3.85 14.77
CA ASP A 140 -27.16 2.93 13.67
C ASP A 140 -26.08 1.85 13.57
N TYR A 141 -24.80 2.23 13.65
CA TYR A 141 -23.71 1.26 13.70
C TYR A 141 -23.86 0.28 14.85
N PHE A 142 -24.16 0.77 16.06
CA PHE A 142 -24.28 -0.07 17.25
C PHE A 142 -25.41 -1.08 17.09
N ARG A 143 -26.57 -0.64 16.56
CA ARG A 143 -27.70 -1.51 16.22
C ARG A 143 -27.32 -2.55 15.17
N VAL A 144 -26.69 -2.15 14.06
CA VAL A 144 -26.27 -3.06 12.98
C VAL A 144 -25.33 -4.15 13.49
N VAL A 145 -24.39 -3.83 14.39
CA VAL A 145 -23.51 -4.85 14.99
C VAL A 145 -24.28 -5.87 15.82
N LEU A 146 -25.27 -5.43 16.59
CA LEU A 146 -26.11 -6.35 17.38
C LEU A 146 -26.96 -7.24 16.49
N ASP A 147 -27.55 -6.67 15.43
CA ASP A 147 -28.33 -7.43 14.45
C ASP A 147 -27.46 -8.45 13.69
N TRP A 148 -26.25 -8.04 13.30
CA TRP A 148 -25.27 -8.93 12.68
C TRP A 148 -24.81 -10.05 13.62
N ALA A 149 -24.62 -9.76 14.91
CA ALA A 149 -24.29 -10.78 15.90
C ALA A 149 -25.45 -11.77 16.13
N ARG A 150 -26.71 -11.29 16.10
CA ARG A 150 -27.91 -12.16 16.12
C ARG A 150 -27.96 -13.10 14.92
N ALA A 151 -27.52 -12.61 13.74
CA ALA A 151 -27.43 -13.40 12.52
C ALA A 151 -26.26 -14.43 12.52
N GLY A 152 -25.47 -14.51 13.60
CA GLY A 152 -24.42 -15.52 13.77
C GLY A 152 -22.99 -14.99 13.71
N GLY A 153 -22.81 -13.68 13.49
CA GLY A 153 -21.53 -13.00 13.58
C GLY A 153 -20.92 -13.08 14.99
N SER A 154 -19.60 -13.17 15.08
CA SER A 154 -18.89 -13.19 16.36
C SER A 154 -18.35 -11.81 16.71
N VAL A 155 -18.63 -11.35 17.93
CA VAL A 155 -18.18 -10.05 18.42
C VAL A 155 -17.39 -10.22 19.72
N ARG A 156 -16.21 -9.62 19.78
CA ARG A 156 -15.52 -9.31 21.04
C ARG A 156 -15.50 -7.80 21.21
N ARG A 157 -16.11 -7.31 22.29
CA ARG A 157 -16.21 -5.88 22.57
C ARG A 157 -15.50 -5.53 23.86
N LEU A 158 -14.54 -4.61 23.78
CA LEU A 158 -13.93 -3.98 24.94
C LEU A 158 -14.63 -2.64 25.21
N PHE A 159 -15.02 -2.44 26.46
CA PHE A 159 -15.41 -1.13 26.96
C PHE A 159 -14.33 -0.58 27.88
N CYS A 160 -14.05 0.69 27.70
CA CYS A 160 -13.17 1.45 28.55
C CYS A 160 -13.96 2.03 29.72
N SER A 161 -13.61 1.67 30.96
CA SER A 161 -14.09 2.35 32.15
C SER A 161 -12.91 2.92 32.92
N GLY A 162 -13.08 4.02 33.66
CA GLY A 162 -11.96 4.64 34.33
C GLY A 162 -12.33 5.87 35.15
N SER A 163 -11.32 6.54 35.69
CA SER A 163 -11.49 7.74 36.53
C SER A 163 -12.16 8.90 35.78
N GLY A 164 -12.12 8.86 34.45
CA GLY A 164 -12.77 9.83 33.58
C GLY A 164 -14.19 9.47 33.17
N SER A 165 -14.62 8.21 33.29
CA SER A 165 -15.90 7.75 32.75
C SER A 165 -17.11 8.45 33.41
N SER A 166 -18.17 8.61 32.63
CA SER A 166 -19.42 9.19 33.11
C SER A 166 -20.02 8.38 34.26
N ARG A 167 -20.81 9.05 35.12
CA ARG A 167 -21.50 8.38 36.22
C ARG A 167 -22.44 7.30 35.65
N GLY A 168 -22.39 6.09 36.21
CA GLY A 168 -23.23 4.97 35.78
C GLY A 168 -22.70 4.17 34.59
N TYR A 169 -21.45 4.43 34.14
CA TYR A 169 -20.84 3.66 33.06
C TYR A 169 -20.69 2.17 33.40
N ALA A 170 -20.27 1.83 34.62
CA ALA A 170 -20.16 0.44 35.07
C ALA A 170 -21.53 -0.27 35.09
N ASP A 171 -22.58 0.43 35.54
CA ASP A 171 -23.95 -0.08 35.50
C ASP A 171 -24.42 -0.27 34.06
N TRP A 172 -24.05 0.64 33.16
CA TRP A 172 -24.34 0.54 31.73
C TRP A 172 -23.69 -0.70 31.12
N ILE A 173 -22.40 -0.95 31.37
CA ILE A 173 -21.71 -2.15 30.89
C ILE A 173 -22.42 -3.42 31.38
N THR A 174 -22.81 -3.44 32.66
CA THR A 174 -23.53 -4.57 33.26
C THR A 174 -24.90 -4.79 32.59
N ARG A 175 -25.67 -3.72 32.39
CA ARG A 175 -26.95 -3.79 31.65
C ARG A 175 -26.76 -4.27 30.23
N HIS A 176 -25.76 -3.74 29.50
CA HIS A 176 -25.45 -4.16 28.14
C HIS A 176 -25.07 -5.64 28.08
N ARG A 177 -24.28 -6.13 29.04
CA ARG A 177 -23.93 -7.54 29.13
C ARG A 177 -25.16 -8.43 29.35
N ASN A 178 -26.11 -7.99 30.15
CA ASN A 178 -27.37 -8.71 30.37
C ASN A 178 -28.29 -8.65 29.14
N ASN A 179 -28.35 -7.51 28.46
CA ASN A 179 -29.15 -7.33 27.24
C ASN A 179 -28.62 -8.12 26.04
N THR A 180 -27.36 -8.56 26.08
CA THR A 180 -26.70 -9.34 25.03
C THR A 180 -26.43 -10.79 25.47
N ARG A 181 -27.10 -11.26 26.53
CA ARG A 181 -26.85 -12.59 27.11
C ARG A 181 -27.25 -13.76 26.20
N ASP A 182 -28.26 -13.53 25.37
CA ASP A 182 -28.79 -14.46 24.35
C ASP A 182 -27.87 -14.57 23.12
N LEU A 183 -26.98 -13.59 22.92
CA LEU A 183 -26.02 -13.59 21.81
C LEU A 183 -24.82 -14.48 22.15
N HIS A 184 -24.89 -15.76 21.79
CA HIS A 184 -23.88 -16.77 22.17
C HIS A 184 -22.44 -16.44 21.73
N ARG A 185 -22.27 -15.72 20.61
CA ARG A 185 -20.95 -15.32 20.07
C ARG A 185 -20.60 -13.85 20.36
N TYR A 186 -21.27 -13.23 21.32
CA TYR A 186 -21.03 -11.86 21.75
C TYR A 186 -20.38 -11.83 23.14
N SER A 187 -19.13 -11.39 23.19
CA SER A 187 -18.35 -11.28 24.41
C SER A 187 -18.03 -9.84 24.73
N VAL A 188 -18.15 -9.50 26.01
CA VAL A 188 -17.87 -8.15 26.53
C VAL A 188 -16.83 -8.25 27.63
N ARG A 189 -15.82 -7.39 27.56
CA ARG A 189 -14.83 -7.20 28.61
C ARG A 189 -14.59 -5.72 28.87
N GLU A 190 -14.04 -5.43 30.03
CA GLU A 190 -13.80 -4.08 30.53
C GLU A 190 -12.29 -3.84 30.72
N VAL A 191 -11.78 -2.72 30.23
CA VAL A 191 -10.41 -2.27 30.47
C VAL A 191 -10.46 -1.00 31.30
N THR A 192 -9.63 -0.94 32.35
CA THR A 192 -9.48 0.27 33.15
C THR A 192 -8.55 1.27 32.47
N TRP A 193 -9.04 2.47 32.19
CA TRP A 193 -8.27 3.55 31.58
C TRP A 193 -7.99 4.68 32.57
N PRO A 194 -6.72 5.04 32.80
CA PRO A 194 -6.37 6.00 33.83
C PRO A 194 -6.55 7.47 33.40
N ILE A 195 -6.71 7.73 32.10
CA ILE A 195 -6.73 9.09 31.54
C ILE A 195 -8.18 9.58 31.38
N LYS A 196 -8.43 10.85 31.73
CA LYS A 196 -9.71 11.53 31.53
C LYS A 196 -9.82 12.13 30.12
N ALA A 197 -9.59 11.32 29.10
CA ALA A 197 -9.75 11.70 27.71
C ALA A 197 -10.22 10.51 26.88
N ASP A 198 -10.99 10.79 25.83
CA ASP A 198 -11.30 9.80 24.80
C ASP A 198 -10.00 9.32 24.13
N LEU A 199 -9.99 8.05 23.74
CA LEU A 199 -8.93 7.48 22.91
C LEU A 199 -9.54 7.06 21.57
N MET A 200 -8.67 6.73 20.62
CA MET A 200 -9.06 6.13 19.36
C MET A 200 -9.88 4.85 19.59
N SER A 201 -11.13 4.85 19.11
CA SER A 201 -11.94 3.64 19.04
C SER A 201 -11.60 2.87 17.74
N MET A 202 -11.82 1.57 17.74
CA MET A 202 -11.38 0.67 16.66
C MET A 202 -12.37 -0.47 16.46
N ALA A 203 -12.44 -0.94 15.22
CA ALA A 203 -13.07 -2.18 14.82
C ALA A 203 -12.15 -2.92 13.84
N ILE A 204 -11.86 -4.19 14.14
CA ILE A 204 -11.05 -5.08 13.31
C ILE A 204 -11.96 -6.19 12.82
N MET A 205 -11.92 -6.47 11.52
CA MET A 205 -12.74 -7.50 10.87
C MET A 205 -11.83 -8.57 10.28
N ASP A 206 -11.93 -9.82 10.75
CA ASP A 206 -11.25 -11.02 10.21
C ASP A 206 -9.74 -10.92 9.88
N THR A 207 -9.01 -9.93 10.39
CA THR A 207 -7.64 -9.55 9.96
C THR A 207 -7.53 -9.05 8.52
N THR A 208 -8.60 -8.50 7.95
CA THR A 208 -8.59 -7.95 6.58
C THR A 208 -8.75 -6.43 6.55
N ALA A 209 -9.43 -5.87 7.55
CA ALA A 209 -9.67 -4.43 7.66
C ALA A 209 -9.65 -3.94 9.10
N VAL A 210 -9.17 -2.71 9.27
CA VAL A 210 -9.20 -1.97 10.53
C VAL A 210 -9.87 -0.63 10.30
N PHE A 211 -10.88 -0.33 11.12
CA PHE A 211 -11.51 0.97 11.19
C PHE A 211 -11.06 1.66 12.48
N LEU A 212 -10.62 2.91 12.35
CA LEU A 212 -10.14 3.74 13.46
C LEU A 212 -10.99 5.00 13.52
N ALA A 213 -11.56 5.29 14.69
CA ALA A 213 -12.33 6.49 14.95
C ALA A 213 -11.56 7.39 15.92
N PHE A 214 -11.27 8.60 15.48
CA PHE A 214 -10.65 9.67 16.24
C PHE A 214 -11.73 10.65 16.67
N THR A 215 -11.83 10.85 17.98
CA THR A 215 -12.83 11.75 18.56
C THR A 215 -12.12 12.97 19.10
N VAL A 216 -12.56 14.15 18.65
CA VAL A 216 -12.08 15.43 19.15
C VAL A 216 -13.29 16.29 19.48
N GLY A 217 -13.68 16.31 20.75
CA GLY A 217 -14.94 16.93 21.18
C GLY A 217 -16.16 16.19 20.60
N ASP A 218 -17.04 16.92 19.94
CA ASP A 218 -18.24 16.40 19.27
C ASP A 218 -17.95 15.83 17.86
N ARG A 219 -16.73 16.00 17.35
CA ARG A 219 -16.37 15.56 16.00
C ARG A 219 -15.75 14.17 16.02
N VAL A 220 -16.23 13.33 15.11
CA VAL A 220 -15.59 12.06 14.77
C VAL A 220 -15.02 12.16 13.37
N GLN A 221 -13.74 11.85 13.26
CA GLN A 221 -13.08 11.55 12.00
C GLN A 221 -12.63 10.10 12.05
N GLY A 222 -12.47 9.46 10.91
CA GLY A 222 -12.00 8.10 10.89
C GLY A 222 -11.14 7.75 9.72
N MET A 223 -10.55 6.56 9.81
CA MET A 223 -9.89 5.93 8.68
C MET A 223 -10.22 4.45 8.63
N ARG A 224 -10.20 3.90 7.42
CA ARG A 224 -10.17 2.46 7.18
C ARG A 224 -8.82 2.10 6.57
N ILE A 225 -8.21 1.06 7.09
CA ILE A 225 -7.01 0.43 6.53
C ILE A 225 -7.43 -0.97 6.08
N GLU A 226 -7.48 -1.20 4.77
CA GLU A 226 -7.63 -2.55 4.20
C GLU A 226 -6.24 -3.10 3.87
N ASP A 227 -5.66 -3.79 4.84
CA ASP A 227 -4.34 -4.40 4.77
C ASP A 227 -4.28 -5.53 5.80
N SER A 228 -3.98 -6.75 5.37
CA SER A 228 -3.99 -7.91 6.27
C SER A 228 -2.85 -7.90 7.28
N GLU A 229 -1.68 -7.37 6.89
CA GLU A 229 -0.52 -7.28 7.77
C GLU A 229 -0.79 -6.26 8.87
N ALA A 230 -1.22 -5.04 8.50
CA ALA A 230 -1.62 -4.01 9.46
C ALA A 230 -2.76 -4.51 10.37
N ALA A 231 -3.80 -5.14 9.80
CA ALA A 231 -4.90 -5.69 10.58
C ALA A 231 -4.44 -6.79 11.55
N SER A 232 -3.43 -7.58 11.19
CA SER A 232 -2.83 -8.57 12.10
C SER A 232 -2.11 -7.90 13.27
N TYR A 233 -1.41 -6.78 13.06
CA TYR A 233 -0.77 -6.01 14.13
C TYR A 233 -1.79 -5.42 15.11
N PHE A 234 -2.85 -4.79 14.58
CA PHE A 234 -3.94 -4.28 15.41
C PHE A 234 -4.67 -5.41 16.13
N LYS A 235 -4.84 -6.58 15.50
CA LYS A 235 -5.43 -7.76 16.16
C LYS A 235 -4.57 -8.26 17.30
N ALA A 236 -3.27 -8.45 17.11
CA ALA A 236 -2.36 -8.87 18.17
C ALA A 236 -2.38 -7.87 19.35
N TYR A 237 -2.45 -6.58 19.03
CA TYR A 237 -2.59 -5.53 20.03
C TYR A 237 -3.93 -5.59 20.78
N PHE A 238 -5.05 -5.80 20.08
CA PHE A 238 -6.36 -6.03 20.69
C PHE A 238 -6.36 -7.28 21.57
N ASP A 239 -5.79 -8.39 21.10
CA ASP A 239 -5.74 -9.66 21.82
C ASP A 239 -4.97 -9.52 23.15
N ARG A 240 -3.86 -8.79 23.14
CA ARG A 240 -3.12 -8.45 24.36
C ARG A 240 -3.99 -7.70 25.37
N HIS A 241 -4.80 -6.74 24.92
CA HIS A 241 -5.71 -6.01 25.81
C HIS A 241 -6.86 -6.90 26.28
N TRP A 242 -7.41 -7.71 25.38
CA TRP A 242 -8.49 -8.64 25.66
C TRP A 242 -8.14 -9.63 26.77
N GLU A 243 -6.93 -10.20 26.73
CA GLU A 243 -6.43 -11.14 27.73
C GLU A 243 -6.25 -10.52 29.11
N ASN A 244 -5.93 -9.22 29.18
CA ASN A 244 -5.71 -8.48 30.42
C ASN A 244 -6.96 -7.71 30.88
N ALA A 245 -8.03 -7.72 30.09
CA ALA A 245 -9.28 -7.06 30.41
C ALA A 245 -10.08 -7.88 31.42
N ARG A 246 -10.81 -7.17 32.28
CA ARG A 246 -11.70 -7.77 33.27
C ARG A 246 -12.95 -8.32 32.58
N ASP A 247 -13.33 -9.55 32.95
CA ASP A 247 -14.61 -10.11 32.53
C ASP A 247 -15.78 -9.37 33.19
N VAL A 248 -16.80 -9.08 32.38
CA VAL A 248 -18.07 -8.54 32.86
C VAL A 248 -19.00 -9.73 33.16
N PRO A 249 -19.29 -10.02 34.44
CA PRO A 249 -20.10 -11.17 34.79
C PRO A 249 -21.52 -11.04 34.22
N ARG A 250 -22.08 -12.17 33.79
CA ARG A 250 -23.52 -12.25 33.50
C ARG A 250 -24.25 -12.32 34.83
N THR A 251 -25.25 -11.46 35.03
CA THR A 251 -26.15 -11.64 36.17
C THR A 251 -27.00 -12.91 35.91
N PRO A 252 -27.23 -13.77 36.93
CA PRO A 252 -28.06 -14.96 36.80
C PRO A 252 -29.45 -14.68 36.20
#